data_AF-A0A850QT07-F1
#
_entry.id   AF-A0A850QT07-F1
#
_cell.length_a   1.000
_cell.length_b   1.000
_cell.length_c   1.000
_cell.angle_alpha   90.00
_cell.angle_beta   90.00
_cell.angle_gamma   90.00
#
_symmetry.space_group_name_H-M   'P 1'
#
loop_
_entity.id
_entity.type
_entity.pdbx_description
1 polymer ?
#
loop_
_entity_poly.entity_id
_entity_poly.type
_entity_poly.pdbx_seq_one_letter_code
_entity_poly.pdbx_strand_id
1 'polypeptide(L)' 'GKAGQKIKVIGREARIDMEELFERKVYLELWVKVKSGWADDERALRSLGYIDDL' A
#
# COMPACT_ATOMS: atom_id res chain seq x y z
N GLY A 1 4.46 -13.43 5.20
CA GLY A 1 3.68 -14.35 6.06
C GLY A 1 3.56 -15.70 5.38
N LYS A 2 3.27 -16.79 6.11
CA LYS A 2 3.13 -18.14 5.53
C LYS A 2 2.10 -18.11 4.38
N ALA A 3 2.51 -18.55 3.19
CA ALA A 3 1.67 -18.61 1.98
C ALA A 3 0.92 -17.31 1.61
N GLY A 4 1.49 -16.13 1.91
CA GLY A 4 0.87 -14.85 1.54
C GLY A 4 -0.39 -14.49 2.34
N GLN A 5 -0.70 -15.19 3.43
CA GLN A 5 -1.92 -14.95 4.20
C GLN A 5 -2.06 -13.50 4.69
N LYS A 6 -0.96 -12.89 5.16
CA LYS A 6 -0.99 -11.49 5.62
C LYS A 6 -1.34 -10.50 4.50
N ILE A 7 -0.74 -10.63 3.31
CA ILE A 7 -1.02 -9.70 2.20
C ILE A 7 -2.46 -9.87 1.69
N LYS A 8 -3.00 -11.09 1.73
CA LYS A 8 -4.41 -11.35 1.37
C LYS A 8 -5.38 -10.64 2.31
N VAL A 9 -5.14 -10.70 3.62
CA VAL A 9 -5.98 -10.01 4.60
C VAL A 9 -5.89 -8.50 4.38
N ILE A 10 -4.68 -7.94 4.29
CA ILE A 10 -4.48 -6.50 4.05
C ILE A 10 -5.19 -6.04 2.78
N GLY A 11 -5.01 -6.76 1.66
CA GLY A 11 -5.64 -6.41 0.39
C GLY A 11 -7.16 -6.57 0.41
N ARG A 12 -7.70 -7.53 1.16
CA ARG A 12 -9.14 -7.71 1.30
C ARG A 12 -9.79 -6.55 2.03
N GLU A 13 -9.26 -6.19 3.20
CA GLU A 13 -9.83 -5.12 4.03
C GLU A 13 -9.70 -3.77 3.30
N ALA A 14 -8.52 -3.44 2.76
CA ALA A 14 -8.34 -2.21 1.99
C ALA A 14 -9.26 -2.12 0.76
N ARG A 15 -9.49 -3.24 0.06
CA ARG A 15 -10.43 -3.27 -1.07
C ARG A 15 -11.87 -3.01 -0.61
N ILE A 16 -12.31 -3.54 0.53
CA ILE A 16 -13.65 -3.30 1.07
C ILE A 16 -13.82 -1.80 1.37
N ASP A 17 -12.87 -1.20 2.07
CA ASP A 17 -12.89 0.23 2.37
C ASP A 17 -12.96 1.09 1.08
N MET A 18 -12.21 0.71 0.04
CA MET A 18 -12.27 1.36 -1.27
C MET A 18 -13.63 1.18 -1.97
N GLU A 19 -14.23 -0.01 -1.92
CA GLU A 19 -15.55 -0.25 -2.51
C GLU A 19 -16.63 0.58 -1.82
N GLU A 20 -16.54 0.75 -0.51
CA GLU A 20 -17.43 1.62 0.27
C GLU A 20 -17.23 3.09 -0.09
N LEU A 21 -15.97 3.55 -0.14
CA LEU A 21 -15.66 4.95 -0.46
C LEU A 21 -16.05 5.35 -1.90
N PHE A 22 -15.86 4.45 -2.86
CA PHE A 22 -16.11 4.73 -4.28
C PHE A 22 -17.49 4.28 -4.76
N GLU A 23 -18.28 3.63 -3.90
CA GLU A 23 -19.60 3.05 -4.21
C GLU A 23 -19.59 2.16 -5.47
N ARG A 24 -18.48 1.47 -5.72
CA ARG A 24 -18.24 0.67 -6.95
C ARG A 24 -17.40 -0.55 -6.65
N LYS A 25 -17.47 -1.56 -7.53
CA LYS A 25 -16.61 -2.74 -7.44
C LYS A 25 -15.16 -2.40 -7.79
N VAL A 26 -14.24 -2.91 -6.97
CA VAL A 26 -12.79 -2.66 -7.09
C VAL A 26 -12.06 -4.00 -7.18
N TYR A 27 -11.18 -4.11 -8.18
CA TYR A 27 -10.18 -5.16 -8.25
C TYR A 27 -8.83 -4.57 -7.81
N LEU A 28 -8.28 -5.07 -6.70
CA LEU A 28 -7.03 -4.57 -6.11
C LEU A 28 -5.93 -5.62 -6.25
N GLU A 29 -4.93 -5.32 -7.08
CA GLU A 29 -3.72 -6.12 -7.24
C GLU A 29 -2.56 -5.51 -6.44
N LEU A 30 -1.87 -6.33 -5.63
CA LEU A 30 -0.85 -5.86 -4.70
C LEU A 30 0.46 -6.63 -4.87
N TRP A 31 1.58 -5.91 -4.69
CA TRP A 31 2.93 -6.44 -4.78
C TRP A 31 3.75 -6.02 -3.55
N VAL A 32 4.57 -6.92 -3.02
CA VAL A 32 5.52 -6.59 -1.94
C VAL A 32 6.91 -6.46 -2.54
N LYS A 33 7.54 -5.30 -2.32
CA LYS A 33 8.93 -5.03 -2.68
C LYS A 33 9.70 -4.63 -1.42
N VAL A 34 10.94 -5.10 -1.30
CA VAL A 34 11.84 -4.74 -0.21
C VAL A 34 12.85 -3.71 -0.74
N LYS A 35 12.90 -2.53 -0.10
CA LYS A 35 13.93 -1.52 -0.33
C LYS A 35 14.63 -1.27 1.01
N SER A 36 15.93 -1.54 1.11
CA SER A 36 16.71 -1.28 2.33
C SER A 36 16.90 0.22 2.54
N GLY A 37 16.83 0.70 3.79
CA GLY A 37 17.13 2.10 4.14
C GLY A 37 16.17 3.13 3.55
N TRP A 38 14.98 2.72 3.08
CA TRP A 38 14.04 3.63 2.43
C TRP A 38 13.52 4.75 3.34
N ALA A 39 13.49 4.51 4.65
CA ALA A 39 13.02 5.49 5.63
C ALA A 39 14.03 6.62 5.88
N ASP A 40 15.32 6.40 5.57
CA ASP A 40 16.39 7.41 5.71
C ASP A 40 16.73 8.08 4.36
N ASP A 41 16.18 7.56 3.26
CA ASP A 41 16.37 8.08 1.90
C ASP A 41 15.34 9.18 1.62
N GLU A 42 15.77 10.44 1.68
CA GLU A 42 14.92 11.61 1.44
C GLU A 42 14.19 11.55 0.09
N ARG A 43 14.85 11.01 -0.94
CA ARG A 43 14.23 10.83 -2.27
C ARG A 43 13.14 9.77 -2.22
N ALA A 44 13.34 8.68 -1.46
CA ALA A 44 12.31 7.67 -1.25
C ALA A 44 11.09 8.25 -0.52
N LEU A 45 11.33 9.01 0.55
CA LEU A 45 10.28 9.65 1.34
C LEU A 45 9.43 10.61 0.49
N ARG A 46 10.06 11.48 -0.32
CA ARG A 46 9.33 12.33 -1.29
C ARG A 46 8.50 11.51 -2.27
N SER A 47 9.08 10.47 -2.88
CA SER A 47 8.36 9.64 -3.86
C SER A 47 7.17 8.86 -3.27
N LEU A 48 7.16 8.64 -1.96
CA LEU A 48 6.10 7.96 -1.23
C LEU A 48 5.07 8.94 -0.63
N GLY A 49 5.27 10.25 -0.79
CA GLY A 49 4.39 11.29 -0.24
C GLY A 49 4.57 11.56 1.26
N TYR A 50 5.70 11.17 1.87
CA TYR A 50 5.99 11.43 3.30
C TYR A 50 6.69 12.77 3.56
N ILE A 51 7.12 13.47 2.52
CA ILE A 51 7.61 14.85 2.60
C ILE A 51 6.66 15.67 1.73
N ASP A 52 5.88 16.51 2.39
CA ASP A 52 4.94 17.42 1.75
C ASP A 52 5.71 18.70 1.39
N ASP A 53 5.93 18.94 0.10
CA ASP A 53 6.41 20.23 -0.39
C ASP A 53 5.20 21.19 -0.45
N LEU A 54 4.70 21.60 0.72
CA LEU A 54 3.72 22.69 0.89
C LEU A 54 4.41 24.03 1.15
#